data_AF-A0A376TQ07-F1
#
_entry.id   AF-A0A376TQ07-F1
#
_cell.length_a   1.000
_cell.length_b   1.000
_cell.length_c   1.000
_cell.angle_alpha   90.00
_cell.angle_beta   90.00
_cell.angle_gamma   90.00
#
_symmetry.space_group_name_H-M   'P 1'
#
loop_
_entity.id
_entity.type
_entity.pdbx_description
1 polymer ?
#
loop_
_entity_poly.entity_id
_entity_poly.type
_entity_poly.pdbx_seq_one_letter_code
_entity_poly.pdbx_strand_id
1 'polypeptide(L)'
;MIKITIFFIQLIDQALRSTDDMIKANAWYLYKEWIRSDDVSPIFIETEEKLRTFNTNKLTRDDNIFILFSSVDDGPVMVVSSQRLHDMLNPTKDTNWNSTYIYKSRHEILPVNLTPETLFGSKSQDKHALFPIFTASWRATRIKNKGI
;
A
#
# COMPACT_ATOMS: atom_id res chain seq x y z
N MET A 1 -15.19 0.46 6.02
CA MET A 1 -14.48 0.26 4.74
C MET A 1 -12.97 0.10 4.93
N ILE A 2 -12.24 1.11 5.43
CA ILE A 2 -10.75 1.14 5.51
C ILE A 2 -10.10 -0.06 6.24
N LYS A 3 -10.67 -0.54 7.36
CA LYS A 3 -10.14 -1.71 8.09
C LYS A 3 -10.20 -3.01 7.27
N ILE A 4 -11.24 -3.16 6.43
CA ILE A 4 -11.42 -4.34 5.58
C ILE A 4 -10.38 -4.32 4.46
N THR A 5 -10.10 -3.14 3.90
CA THR A 5 -9.09 -2.96 2.86
C THR A 5 -7.68 -3.31 3.35
N ILE A 6 -7.32 -2.92 4.57
CA ILE A 6 -5.99 -3.24 5.15
C ILE A 6 -5.81 -4.75 5.31
N PHE A 7 -6.80 -5.44 5.88
CA PHE A 7 -6.74 -6.89 6.06
C PHE A 7 -6.70 -7.63 4.72
N PHE A 8 -7.52 -7.20 3.75
CA PHE A 8 -7.53 -7.77 2.41
C PHE A 8 -6.16 -7.65 1.74
N ILE A 9 -5.53 -6.47 1.79
CA ILE A 9 -4.22 -6.24 1.19
C ILE A 9 -3.12 -7.12 1.82
N GLN A 10 -3.14 -7.31 3.14
CA GLN A 10 -2.20 -8.21 3.83
C GLN A 10 -2.41 -9.68 3.42
N LEU A 11 -3.66 -10.11 3.28
CA LEU A 11 -4.00 -11.46 2.83
C LEU A 11 -3.49 -11.71 1.40
N ILE A 12 -3.69 -10.75 0.49
CA ILE A 12 -3.20 -10.85 -0.89
C ILE A 12 -1.67 -10.89 -0.91
N ASP A 13 -0.96 -10.04 -0.17
CA ASP A 13 0.52 -10.09 -0.10
C ASP A 13 1.02 -11.47 0.37
N GLN A 14 0.43 -12.00 1.43
CA GLN A 14 0.80 -13.32 1.95
C GLN A 14 0.54 -14.43 0.92
N ALA A 15 -0.62 -14.40 0.25
CA ALA A 15 -0.98 -15.41 -0.74
C ALA A 15 -0.07 -15.35 -1.98
N LEU A 16 0.34 -14.16 -2.44
CA LEU A 16 1.29 -14.00 -3.54
C LEU A 16 2.70 -14.53 -3.22
N ARG A 17 3.03 -14.67 -1.94
CA ARG A 17 4.30 -15.23 -1.44
C ARG A 17 4.28 -16.75 -1.27
N SER A 18 3.12 -17.38 -1.40
CA SER A 18 2.99 -18.85 -1.37
C SER A 18 3.91 -19.52 -2.39
N THR A 19 4.29 -20.78 -2.16
CA THR A 19 4.94 -21.62 -3.18
C THR A 19 3.94 -22.26 -4.12
N ASP A 20 2.67 -22.34 -3.71
CA ASP A 20 1.57 -22.91 -4.48
C ASP A 20 1.09 -21.92 -5.57
N ASP A 21 1.15 -22.36 -6.83
CA ASP A 21 0.79 -21.53 -7.98
C ASP A 21 -0.72 -21.30 -8.12
N MET A 22 -1.56 -22.22 -7.63
CA MET A 22 -3.01 -22.04 -7.61
C MET A 22 -3.40 -20.96 -6.60
N ILE A 23 -2.74 -20.94 -5.42
CA ILE A 23 -2.94 -19.88 -4.43
C ILE A 23 -2.56 -18.51 -4.99
N LYS A 24 -1.40 -18.40 -5.67
CA LYS A 24 -0.99 -17.14 -6.32
C LYS A 24 -1.97 -16.69 -7.39
N ALA A 25 -2.43 -17.61 -8.24
CA ALA A 25 -3.37 -17.30 -9.31
C ALA A 25 -4.70 -16.77 -8.74
N ASN A 26 -5.23 -17.43 -7.71
CA ASN A 26 -6.45 -17.00 -7.03
C ASN A 26 -6.27 -15.64 -6.34
N ALA A 27 -5.12 -15.39 -5.70
CA ALA A 27 -4.82 -14.10 -5.10
C ALA A 27 -4.78 -12.98 -6.15
N TRP A 28 -4.13 -13.21 -7.29
CA TRP A 28 -4.14 -12.26 -8.40
C TRP A 28 -5.54 -11.99 -8.94
N TYR A 29 -6.35 -13.03 -9.07
CA TYR A 29 -7.73 -12.92 -9.53
C TYR A 29 -8.56 -12.07 -8.56
N LEU A 30 -8.52 -12.36 -7.25
CA LEU A 30 -9.25 -11.59 -6.24
C LEU A 30 -8.80 -10.13 -6.18
N TYR A 31 -7.49 -9.89 -6.30
CA TYR A 31 -6.96 -8.52 -6.32
C TYR A 31 -7.44 -7.75 -7.56
N LYS A 32 -7.52 -8.42 -8.72
CA LYS A 32 -8.08 -7.86 -9.96
C LYS A 32 -9.55 -7.47 -9.84
N GLU A 33 -10.35 -8.33 -9.24
CA GLU A 33 -11.77 -8.04 -9.01
C GLU A 33 -11.96 -6.88 -8.05
N TRP A 34 -11.15 -6.81 -6.98
CA TRP A 34 -11.23 -5.71 -6.02
C TRP A 34 -10.89 -4.34 -6.65
N ILE A 35 -9.84 -4.26 -7.47
CA ILE A 35 -9.49 -3.00 -8.18
C ILE A 35 -10.61 -2.53 -9.12
N ARG A 36 -11.39 -3.46 -9.69
CA ARG A 36 -12.51 -3.15 -10.58
C ARG A 36 -13.77 -2.70 -9.87
N SER A 37 -13.82 -2.82 -8.54
CA SER A 37 -14.98 -2.36 -7.78
C SER A 37 -15.12 -0.83 -7.85
N ASP A 38 -16.36 -0.34 -7.86
CA ASP A 38 -16.69 1.08 -7.97
C ASP A 38 -16.02 1.93 -6.86
N ASP A 39 -15.66 1.31 -5.75
CA ASP A 39 -14.95 1.93 -4.63
C ASP A 39 -13.51 2.39 -4.96
N VAL A 40 -12.91 1.80 -6.01
CA VAL A 40 -11.52 2.04 -6.45
C VAL A 40 -11.46 2.74 -7.83
N SER A 41 -12.56 2.72 -8.57
CA SER A 41 -12.63 2.75 -10.04
C SER A 41 -12.17 4.02 -10.78
N PRO A 42 -12.42 5.28 -10.36
CA PRO A 42 -12.11 6.42 -11.23
C PRO A 42 -10.62 6.82 -11.32
N ILE A 43 -9.79 6.41 -10.35
CA ILE A 43 -8.37 6.80 -10.28
C ILE A 43 -7.50 6.11 -11.35
N PHE A 44 -7.78 4.83 -11.59
CA PHE A 44 -6.71 3.87 -11.90
C PHE A 44 -6.58 3.48 -13.38
N ILE A 45 -7.52 3.88 -14.23
CA ILE A 45 -7.51 3.53 -15.67
C ILE A 45 -6.71 4.55 -16.51
N GLU A 46 -6.31 5.71 -15.97
CA GLU A 46 -5.71 6.76 -16.80
C GLU A 46 -4.25 7.12 -16.46
N THR A 47 -3.77 6.87 -15.22
CA THR A 47 -2.57 7.55 -14.72
C THR A 47 -1.31 6.70 -14.55
N GLU A 48 -1.41 5.38 -14.31
CA GLU A 48 -0.25 4.50 -14.17
C GLU A 48 -0.25 3.42 -15.26
N GLU A 49 0.74 3.43 -16.15
CA GLU A 49 0.81 2.53 -17.33
C GLU A 49 0.70 1.05 -16.94
N LYS A 50 1.31 0.65 -15.82
CA LYS A 50 1.23 -0.72 -15.30
C LYS A 50 -0.15 -1.08 -14.74
N LEU A 51 -0.88 -0.10 -14.21
CA LEU A 51 -2.26 -0.27 -13.76
C LEU A 51 -3.24 -0.27 -14.94
N ARG A 52 -2.95 0.49 -16.00
CA ARG A 52 -3.68 0.44 -17.28
C ARG A 52 -3.57 -0.90 -17.98
N THR A 53 -2.36 -1.45 -18.01
CA THR A 53 -2.03 -2.74 -18.63
C THR A 53 -2.15 -3.92 -17.66
N PHE A 54 -2.68 -3.69 -16.45
CA PHE A 54 -2.78 -4.67 -15.37
C PHE A 54 -3.54 -5.94 -15.75
N ASN A 55 -4.48 -5.83 -16.69
CA ASN A 55 -5.27 -6.95 -17.19
C ASN A 55 -4.54 -7.79 -18.23
N THR A 56 -3.57 -7.21 -18.93
CA THR A 56 -2.86 -7.84 -20.06
C THR A 56 -1.44 -8.27 -19.70
N ASN A 57 -0.86 -7.70 -18.65
CA ASN A 57 0.52 -7.96 -18.26
C ASN A 57 0.65 -9.09 -17.23
N LYS A 58 1.75 -9.83 -17.32
CA LYS A 58 2.20 -10.73 -16.27
C LYS A 58 2.79 -9.90 -15.14
N LEU A 59 2.00 -9.71 -14.10
CA LEU A 59 2.41 -8.94 -12.93
C LEU A 59 3.41 -9.71 -12.08
N THR A 60 4.34 -8.97 -11.51
CA THR A 60 5.36 -9.46 -10.59
C THR A 60 5.17 -8.81 -9.23
N ARG A 61 5.90 -9.31 -8.24
CA ARG A 61 5.87 -8.78 -6.87
C ARG A 61 6.50 -7.39 -6.76
N ASP A 62 7.22 -6.95 -7.80
CA ASP A 62 7.94 -5.67 -7.85
C ASP A 62 7.16 -4.57 -8.56
N ASP A 63 6.03 -4.92 -9.19
CA ASP A 63 5.15 -3.93 -9.83
C ASP A 63 4.37 -3.15 -8.77
N ASN A 64 4.40 -1.81 -8.86
CA ASN A 64 3.67 -0.92 -7.96
C ASN A 64 2.18 -0.93 -8.29
N ILE A 65 1.47 -1.86 -7.68
CA ILE A 65 0.06 -2.14 -7.97
C ILE A 65 -0.80 -2.22 -6.72
N PHE A 66 -0.19 -2.32 -5.53
CA PHE A 66 -0.90 -2.40 -4.25
C PHE A 66 -1.36 -1.02 -3.84
N ILE A 67 -2.68 -0.87 -3.72
CA ILE A 67 -3.32 0.41 -3.43
C ILE A 67 -3.69 0.44 -1.96
N LEU A 68 -3.21 1.46 -1.27
CA LEU A 68 -3.51 1.73 0.12
C LEU A 68 -4.27 3.04 0.19
N PHE A 69 -5.47 3.00 0.75
CA PHE A 69 -6.21 4.21 1.10
C PHE A 69 -5.78 4.70 2.48
N SER A 70 -5.64 6.01 2.62
CA SER A 70 -5.38 6.57 3.94
C SER A 70 -6.55 6.35 4.91
N SER A 71 -6.28 6.55 6.19
CA SER A 71 -7.27 6.52 7.27
C SER A 71 -8.27 7.68 7.25
N VAL A 72 -8.03 8.68 6.40
CA VAL A 72 -8.85 9.89 6.26
C VAL A 72 -9.76 9.76 5.05
N ASP A 73 -11.02 10.19 5.19
CA ASP A 73 -11.98 10.19 4.08
C ASP A 73 -11.50 11.12 2.96
N ASP A 74 -11.57 10.61 1.72
CA ASP A 74 -10.97 11.21 0.53
C ASP A 74 -9.50 11.69 0.70
N GLY A 75 -8.75 11.06 1.60
CA GLY A 75 -7.36 11.40 1.86
C GLY A 75 -6.38 10.76 0.87
N PRO A 76 -5.06 10.95 1.10
CA PRO A 76 -4.03 10.46 0.20
C PRO A 76 -4.10 8.96 -0.08
N VAL A 77 -3.71 8.58 -1.30
CA VAL A 77 -3.62 7.19 -1.75
C VAL A 77 -2.15 6.86 -1.98
N MET A 78 -1.70 5.73 -1.46
CA MET A 78 -0.34 5.24 -1.66
C MET A 78 -0.36 4.01 -2.56
N VAL A 79 0.52 3.98 -3.56
CA VAL A 79 0.71 2.83 -4.43
C VAL A 79 2.10 2.25 -4.18
N VAL A 80 2.17 0.94 -3.92
CA VAL A 80 3.43 0.23 -3.64
C VAL A 80 3.45 -1.12 -4.33
N SER A 81 4.63 -1.72 -4.46
CA SER A 81 4.76 -3.11 -4.87
C SER A 81 4.50 -4.07 -3.71
N SER A 82 4.24 -5.36 -4.00
CA SER A 82 4.15 -6.39 -2.95
C SER A 82 5.46 -6.48 -2.17
N GLN A 83 6.60 -6.37 -2.84
CA GLN A 83 7.89 -6.41 -2.17
C GLN A 83 8.04 -5.24 -1.20
N ARG A 84 7.73 -4.03 -1.64
CA ARG A 84 7.82 -2.84 -0.80
C ARG A 84 6.80 -2.84 0.35
N LEU A 85 5.57 -3.27 0.08
CA LEU A 85 4.54 -3.46 1.11
C LEU A 85 5.06 -4.39 2.21
N HIS A 86 5.60 -5.53 1.83
CA HIS A 86 6.16 -6.49 2.77
C HIS A 86 7.34 -5.93 3.57
N ASP A 87 8.28 -5.26 2.91
CA ASP A 87 9.45 -4.66 3.57
C ASP A 87 9.06 -3.58 4.58
N MET A 88 7.98 -2.85 4.31
CA MET A 88 7.43 -1.84 5.24
C MET A 88 6.62 -2.48 6.37
N LEU A 89 5.95 -3.62 6.13
CA LEU A 89 5.27 -4.39 7.17
C LEU A 89 6.26 -5.08 8.11
N ASN A 90 7.37 -5.61 7.57
CA ASN A 90 8.39 -6.38 8.29
C ASN A 90 9.78 -5.72 8.15
N PRO A 91 9.99 -4.57 8.78
CA PRO A 91 11.11 -3.73 8.43
C PRO A 91 12.44 -4.19 9.02
N THR A 92 13.49 -3.93 8.26
CA THR A 92 14.89 -4.03 8.68
C THR A 92 15.47 -2.64 8.94
N LYS A 93 16.75 -2.56 9.34
CA LYS A 93 17.46 -1.28 9.52
C LYS A 93 17.57 -0.48 8.20
N ASP A 94 17.56 -1.18 7.07
CA ASP A 94 17.79 -0.61 5.74
C ASP A 94 16.46 -0.39 4.97
N THR A 95 15.30 -0.65 5.59
CA THR A 95 13.99 -0.43 4.96
C THR A 95 13.83 1.02 4.53
N ASN A 96 13.57 1.24 3.24
CA ASN A 96 13.29 2.54 2.67
C ASN A 96 11.84 2.96 2.97
N TRP A 97 11.66 4.03 3.73
CA TRP A 97 10.35 4.58 4.11
C TRP A 97 9.86 5.71 3.21
N ASN A 98 10.66 6.18 2.26
CA ASN A 98 10.28 7.27 1.35
C ASN A 98 9.37 6.74 0.25
N SER A 99 8.06 6.93 0.38
CA SER A 99 7.10 6.49 -0.64
C SER A 99 7.11 7.45 -1.83
N THR A 100 7.29 6.89 -3.03
CA THR A 100 7.41 7.64 -4.30
C THR A 100 6.09 7.85 -5.02
N TYR A 101 5.09 6.98 -4.79
CA TYR A 101 3.79 7.03 -5.46
C TYR A 101 2.70 7.32 -4.43
N ILE A 102 2.53 8.60 -4.12
CA ILE A 102 1.46 9.08 -3.25
C ILE A 102 0.67 10.12 -4.03
N TYR A 103 -0.64 9.95 -4.08
CA TYR A 103 -1.56 10.87 -4.72
C TYR A 103 -2.44 11.56 -3.69
N LYS A 104 -2.87 12.78 -3.99
CA LYS A 104 -3.64 13.63 -3.08
C LYS A 104 -4.94 12.98 -2.62
N SER A 105 -5.69 12.37 -3.53
CA SER A 105 -6.89 11.60 -3.19
C SER A 105 -7.26 10.61 -4.28
N ARG A 106 -8.40 9.93 -4.10
CA ARG A 106 -8.99 9.09 -5.13
C ARG A 106 -9.74 9.83 -6.23
N HIS A 107 -9.90 11.13 -6.11
CA HIS A 107 -10.55 11.96 -7.13
C HIS A 107 -9.55 12.92 -7.78
N GLU A 108 -8.39 13.13 -7.16
CA GLU A 108 -7.37 14.06 -7.63
C GLU A 108 -6.00 13.37 -7.67
N ILE A 109 -5.58 12.95 -8.86
CA ILE A 109 -4.33 12.20 -9.08
C ILE A 109 -3.15 13.15 -9.22
N LEU A 110 -3.00 14.01 -8.21
CA LEU A 110 -1.87 14.91 -8.09
C LEU A 110 -0.82 14.26 -7.18
N PRO A 111 0.41 13.99 -7.67
CA PRO A 111 1.48 13.48 -6.84
C PRO A 111 1.75 14.45 -5.67
N VAL A 112 1.86 13.90 -4.46
CA VAL A 112 2.17 14.68 -3.26
C VAL A 112 3.42 14.13 -2.59
N ASN A 113 4.28 15.03 -2.14
CA ASN A 113 5.47 14.65 -1.38
C ASN A 113 5.17 14.80 0.12
N LEU A 114 5.00 13.68 0.82
CA LEU A 114 4.72 13.63 2.25
C LEU A 114 5.86 12.91 2.97
N THR A 115 6.24 13.45 4.13
CA THR A 115 7.31 12.85 4.93
C THR A 115 6.85 11.53 5.58
N PRO A 116 7.76 10.56 5.82
CA PRO A 116 7.43 9.34 6.56
C PRO A 116 6.78 9.60 7.93
N GLU A 117 7.17 10.69 8.62
CA GLU A 117 6.55 11.14 9.86
C GLU A 117 5.07 11.46 9.69
N THR A 118 4.70 12.10 8.58
CA THR A 118 3.29 12.46 8.28
C THR A 118 2.50 11.23 7.87
N LEU A 119 3.13 10.34 7.08
CA LEU A 119 2.49 9.14 6.56
C LEU A 119 2.22 8.10 7.64
N PHE A 120 3.20 7.87 8.52
CA PHE A 120 3.21 6.72 9.43
C PHE A 120 3.26 7.13 10.91
N GLY A 121 3.70 8.35 11.21
CA GLY A 121 3.81 8.86 12.56
C GLY A 121 2.47 9.34 13.12
N SER A 122 1.93 8.61 14.08
CA SER A 122 0.90 9.14 14.99
C SER A 122 1.58 9.86 16.16
N LYS A 123 1.18 11.10 16.47
CA LYS A 123 1.72 11.90 17.59
C LYS A 123 0.80 11.97 18.82
N SER A 124 -0.47 11.57 18.74
CA SER A 124 -1.43 11.63 19.87
C SER A 124 -2.72 10.85 19.57
N GLN A 125 -3.62 10.73 20.57
CA GLN A 125 -4.93 10.07 20.48
C GLN A 125 -5.82 10.64 19.36
N ASP A 126 -5.66 11.93 18.99
CA ASP A 126 -6.49 12.61 17.98
C ASP A 126 -5.82 12.76 16.60
N LYS A 127 -4.53 12.41 16.47
CA LYS A 127 -3.80 12.44 15.19
C LYS A 127 -3.40 11.04 14.79
N HIS A 128 -4.28 10.42 14.00
CA HIS A 128 -4.02 9.14 13.36
C HIS A 128 -3.03 9.32 12.21
N ALA A 129 -2.13 8.35 12.04
CA ALA A 129 -1.28 8.30 10.86
C ALA A 129 -2.15 8.14 9.61
N LEU A 130 -1.70 8.70 8.48
CA LEU A 130 -2.39 8.52 7.20
C LEU A 130 -2.44 7.04 6.81
N PHE A 131 -1.38 6.29 7.06
CA PHE A 131 -1.31 4.85 6.79
C PHE A 131 -1.01 4.06 8.08
N PRO A 132 -2.02 3.83 8.94
CA PRO A 132 -1.84 3.18 10.23
C PRO A 132 -1.24 1.78 10.16
N ILE A 133 -1.43 1.08 9.03
CA ILE A 133 -0.88 -0.26 8.77
C ILE A 133 0.64 -0.32 9.01
N PHE A 134 1.34 0.78 8.78
CA PHE A 134 2.80 0.86 8.91
C PHE A 134 3.27 1.50 10.21
N THR A 135 2.37 2.08 11.02
CA THR A 135 2.78 2.89 12.20
C THR A 135 3.60 2.09 13.20
N ALA A 136 3.19 0.85 13.50
CA ALA A 136 3.93 -0.01 14.44
C ALA A 136 5.33 -0.34 13.90
N SER A 137 5.40 -0.79 12.65
CA SER A 137 6.65 -1.14 11.96
C SER A 137 7.61 0.05 11.84
N TRP A 138 7.11 1.23 11.48
CA TRP A 138 7.88 2.47 11.39
C TRP A 138 8.39 2.96 12.74
N ARG A 139 7.61 2.80 13.81
CA ARG A 139 8.06 3.12 15.18
C ARG A 139 9.14 2.15 15.65
N ALA A 140 8.99 0.86 15.36
CA ALA A 140 9.93 -0.17 15.79
C ALA A 140 11.35 0.05 15.22
N THR A 141 11.47 0.47 13.95
CA THR A 141 12.77 0.81 13.35
C THR A 141 13.41 2.03 14.01
N ARG A 142 12.62 3.04 14.38
CA ARG A 142 13.13 4.25 15.06
C ARG A 142 13.54 4.03 16.50
N ILE A 143 12.90 3.10 17.22
CA ILE A 143 13.34 2.71 18.57
C ILE A 143 14.65 1.93 18.47
N LYS A 144 14.74 0.94 17.57
CA LYS A 144 15.96 0.14 17.36
C LYS A 144 17.16 1.00 16.90
N ASN A 145 16.93 1.98 16.03
CA ASN A 145 17.99 2.86 15.53
C ASN A 145 18.42 3.95 16.53
N LYS A 146 17.65 4.17 17.60
CA LYS A 146 18.01 5.13 18.66
C LYS A 146 18.88 4.53 19.76
N GLY A 147 19.19 3.23 19.72
CA GLY A 147 20.10 2.58 20.67
C GLY A 147 19.73 2.88 22.12
N ILE A 148 18.65 2.26 22.61
CA ILE A 148 18.44 2.10 24.06
C ILE A 148 19.04 0.75 24.45
#